data_AF-A0A0K0G805-F1
#
_entry.id   AF-A0A0K0G805-F1
#
_cell.length_a   1.000
_cell.length_b   1.000
_cell.length_c   1.000
_cell.angle_alpha   90.00
_cell.angle_beta   90.00
_cell.angle_gamma   90.00
#
_symmetry.space_group_name_H-M   'P 1'
#
loop_
_entity.id
_entity.type
_entity.pdbx_description
1 polymer ?
#
loop_
_entity_poly.entity_id
_entity_poly.type
_entity_poly.pdbx_seq_one_letter_code
_entity_poly.pdbx_strand_id
1 'polypeptide(L)' 'MVQYNIYNYIGQQQDPLFQTLQSLECGQSASIDKCDVHLNKFGLYEVNDKENEYAFSNLKECYKKILEIAEL' A
#
# COMPACT_ATOMS: atom_id res chain seq x y z
N MET A 1 -8.68 -22.60 -4.32
CA MET A 1 -7.96 -22.34 -5.58
C MET A 1 -8.14 -20.88 -5.92
N VAL A 2 -7.11 -20.04 -5.75
CA VAL A 2 -7.18 -18.62 -6.12
C VAL A 2 -6.52 -18.50 -7.49
N GLN A 3 -7.34 -18.42 -8.55
CA GLN A 3 -6.84 -18.07 -9.88
C GLN A 3 -6.48 -16.59 -9.84
N TYR A 4 -5.21 -16.28 -9.59
CA TYR A 4 -4.69 -14.92 -9.72
C TYR A 4 -4.82 -14.54 -11.19
N ASN A 5 -5.83 -13.72 -11.52
CA ASN A 5 -6.01 -13.16 -12.84
C ASN A 5 -4.74 -12.37 -13.18
N ILE A 6 -3.95 -12.91 -14.11
CA ILE A 6 -2.65 -12.38 -14.52
C ILE A 6 -2.80 -10.91 -14.96
N TYR A 7 -3.97 -10.56 -15.52
CA TYR A 7 -4.35 -9.19 -15.86
C TYR A 7 -4.44 -8.24 -14.67
N ASN A 8 -4.97 -8.67 -13.53
CA ASN A 8 -5.01 -7.84 -12.32
C ASN A 8 -3.61 -7.58 -11.77
N TYR A 9 -2.71 -8.57 -11.90
CA TYR A 9 -1.32 -8.44 -11.48
C TYR A 9 -0.52 -7.50 -12.40
N ILE A 10 -0.72 -7.59 -13.72
CA ILE A 10 -0.09 -6.68 -14.69
C ILE A 10 -0.63 -5.25 -14.52
N GLY A 11 -1.94 -5.09 -14.27
CA GLY A 11 -2.55 -3.78 -14.00
C GLY A 11 -2.01 -3.14 -12.72
N GLN A 12 -1.88 -3.90 -11.63
CA GLN A 12 -1.32 -3.40 -10.37
C GLN A 12 0.14 -2.95 -10.51
N GLN A 13 0.95 -3.63 -11.32
CA GLN A 13 2.36 -3.24 -11.52
C GLN A 13 2.52 -1.93 -12.29
N GLN A 14 1.48 -1.49 -13.03
CA GLN A 14 1.47 -0.21 -13.74
C GLN A 14 0.81 0.90 -12.93
N ASP A 15 0.21 0.58 -11.78
CA ASP A 15 -0.42 1.57 -10.93
C ASP A 15 0.65 2.44 -10.25
N PRO A 16 0.63 3.78 -10.43
CA PRO A 16 1.60 4.69 -9.81
C PRO A 16 1.63 4.58 -8.28
N LEU A 17 0.48 4.31 -7.64
CA LEU A 17 0.40 4.09 -6.20
C LEU A 17 1.15 2.83 -5.79
N PHE A 18 0.91 1.72 -6.49
CA PHE A 18 1.59 0.46 -6.20
C PHE A 18 3.10 0.56 -6.40
N GLN A 19 3.55 1.26 -7.44
CA GLN A 19 4.98 1.52 -7.68
C GLN A 19 5.59 2.40 -6.59
N THR A 20 4.87 3.44 -6.15
CA THR A 20 5.32 4.30 -5.04
C THR A 20 5.52 3.48 -3.77
N LEU A 21 4.53 2.66 -3.41
CA LEU A 21 4.61 1.76 -2.25
C LEU A 21 5.72 0.71 -2.38
N GLN A 22 5.97 0.21 -3.60
CA GLN A 22 7.07 -0.72 -3.85
C GLN A 22 8.45 -0.06 -3.75
N SER A 23 8.55 1.23 -4.06
CA SER A 23 9.80 2.00 -3.99
C SER A 23 10.15 2.53 -2.59
N LEU A 24 9.21 2.42 -1.63
CA LEU A 24 9.45 2.82 -0.25
C LEU A 24 10.53 1.94 0.40
N GLU A 25 11.54 2.59 0.97
CA GLU A 25 12.57 1.94 1.77
C GLU A 25 12.24 2.04 3.27
N CYS A 26 12.82 1.15 4.07
CA CYS A 26 12.64 1.14 5.52
C CYS A 26 13.06 2.49 6.14
N GLY A 27 12.16 3.07 6.94
CA GLY A 27 12.30 4.39 7.54
C GLY A 27 11.72 5.52 6.68
N GLN A 28 11.24 5.25 5.47
CA GLN A 28 10.61 6.26 4.61
C GLN A 28 9.09 6.29 4.78
N SER A 29 8.50 7.41 4.38
CA SER A 29 7.06 7.59 4.34
C SER A 29 6.63 8.23 3.02
N ALA A 30 5.41 7.94 2.59
CA ALA A 30 4.75 8.58 1.47
C ALA A 30 3.35 9.01 1.87
N SER A 31 3.01 10.28 1.63
CA SER A 31 1.63 10.76 1.75
C SER A 31 0.87 10.41 0.48
N ILE A 32 -0.26 9.73 0.64
CA ILE A 32 -1.15 9.34 -0.45
C ILE A 32 -2.55 9.84 -0.11
N ASP A 33 -2.93 10.93 -0.77
CA ASP A 33 -4.25 11.57 -0.64
C ASP A 33 -4.67 11.82 0.82
N LYS A 34 -5.58 10.99 1.35
CA LYS A 34 -6.14 11.11 2.71
C LYS A 34 -5.38 10.33 3.79
N CYS A 35 -4.30 9.63 3.45
CA CYS A 35 -3.54 8.81 4.39
C CYS A 35 -2.02 8.93 4.18
N ASP A 36 -1.27 8.62 5.24
CA ASP A 36 0.17 8.52 5.22
C ASP A 36 0.59 7.07 5.35
N VAL A 37 1.57 6.65 4.53
CA VAL A 37 2.13 5.31 4.57
C VAL A 37 3.59 5.38 4.98
N HIS A 38 3.95 4.68 6.04
CA HIS A 38 5.32 4.57 6.52
C HIS A 38 5.79 3.12 6.40
N LEU A 39 6.95 2.87 5.79
CA LEU A 39 7.58 1.56 5.87
C LEU A 39 8.53 1.58 7.08
N ASN A 40 8.14 0.91 8.15
CA ASN A 40 8.94 0.93 9.37
C ASN A 40 10.24 0.13 9.23
N LYS A 41 11.15 0.29 10.19
CA LYS A 41 12.45 -0.41 10.20
C LYS A 41 12.37 -1.94 10.26
N PHE A 42 11.19 -2.48 10.57
CA PHE A 42 10.92 -3.91 10.63
C PHE A 42 10.32 -4.46 9.33
N GLY A 43 10.11 -3.60 8.31
CA GLY A 43 9.52 -3.97 7.04
C GLY A 43 7.99 -4.09 7.05
N LEU A 44 7.32 -3.43 8.01
CA LEU A 44 5.85 -3.33 8.03
C LEU A 44 5.42 -1.97 7.47
N TYR A 45 4.40 -2.01 6.61
CA TYR A 45 3.72 -0.83 6.10
C TYR A 45 2.69 -0.38 7.13
N GLU A 46 2.89 0.80 7.70
CA GLU A 46 1.99 1.48 8.61
C GLU A 46 1.21 2.52 7.82
N VAL A 47 -0.10 2.34 7.72
CA VAL A 47 -1.03 3.25 7.03
C VAL A 47 -1.81 4.00 8.11
N ASN A 48 -1.63 5.30 8.17
CA ASN A 48 -2.29 6.18 9.13
C ASN A 48 -3.25 7.11 8.39
N ASP A 49 -4.52 7.04 8.74
CA ASP A 49 -5.53 8.03 8.34
C ASP A 49 -5.84 8.96 9.54
N LYS A 50 -6.84 9.83 9.40
CA LYS A 50 -7.18 10.80 10.46
C LYS A 50 -7.70 10.16 11.75
N GLU A 51 -8.23 8.95 11.68
CA GLU A 51 -8.95 8.30 12.77
C GLU A 51 -8.39 6.91 13.14
N ASN A 52 -7.65 6.27 12.22
CA ASN A 52 -7.21 4.90 12.34
C ASN A 52 -5.74 4.73 11.92
N GLU A 53 -5.10 3.75 12.55
CA GLU A 53 -3.79 3.25 12.16
C GLU A 53 -3.89 1.76 11.82
N TYR A 54 -3.25 1.35 10.72
CA TYR A 54 -3.25 -0.02 10.24
C TYR A 54 -1.81 -0.45 9.93
N ALA A 55 -1.44 -1.67 10.30
CA ALA A 55 -0.12 -2.23 10.00
C ALA A 55 -0.22 -3.50 9.15
N PHE A 56 0.59 -3.56 8.09
CA PHE A 56 0.59 -4.67 7.14
C PHE A 56 2.02 -5.16 6.88
N SER A 57 2.21 -6.48 6.91
CA SER A 57 3.47 -7.12 6.47
C SER A 57 3.50 -7.39 4.96
N ASN A 58 2.40 -7.15 4.25
CA ASN A 58 2.25 -7.44 2.84
C ASN A 58 1.85 -6.19 2.06
N LEU A 59 2.65 -5.84 1.05
CA LEU A 59 2.43 -4.70 0.16
C LEU A 59 1.05 -4.72 -0.52
N LYS A 60 0.54 -5.89 -0.93
CA LYS A 60 -0.77 -6.00 -1.60
C LYS A 60 -1.92 -5.69 -0.66
N GLU A 61 -1.83 -6.09 0.60
CA GLU A 61 -2.85 -5.80 1.60
C GLU A 61 -2.82 -4.32 1.99
N CYS A 62 -1.61 -3.75 2.14
CA CYS A 62 -1.42 -2.31 2.30
C CYS A 62 -2.05 -1.52 1.14
N TYR A 63 -1.72 -1.88 -0.10
CA TYR A 63 -2.28 -1.25 -1.30
C TYR A 63 -3.80 -1.30 -1.34
N LYS A 64 -4.42 -2.47 -1.08
CA LYS A 64 -5.89 -2.59 -1.02
C LYS A 64 -6.49 -1.66 0.03
N LYS A 65 -5.88 -1.59 1.22
CA LYS A 65 -6.39 -0.73 2.29
C LYS A 65 -6.34 0.75 1.89
N ILE A 66 -5.27 1.16 1.21
CA ILE A 66 -5.15 2.54 0.72
C ILE A 66 -6.20 2.84 -0.34
N LEU A 67 -6.48 1.92 -1.26
CA LEU A 67 -7.58 2.09 -2.22
C LEU A 67 -8.94 2.25 -1.52
N GLU A 68 -9.21 1.46 -0.48
CA GLU A 68 -10.43 1.59 0.32
C GLU A 68 -10.54 2.95 1.02
N ILE A 69 -9.44 3.48 1.57
CA ILE A 69 -9.41 4.77 2.29
C ILE A 69 -9.49 5.96 1.32
N ALA A 70 -8.75 5.89 0.22
CA ALA A 70 -8.68 6.93 -0.79
C ALA A 70 -9.91 6.93 -1.72
N GLU A 71 -10.80 5.94 -1.60
CA GLU A 71 -11.98 5.77 -2.46
C GLU A 71 -11.60 5.66 -3.95
N LEU A 72 -10.47 5.00 -4.24
CA LEU A 72 -9.87 4.81 -5.57
C LEU A 72 -10.21 3.46 -6.21
#